data_AF-A0A537KID0-F1
#
_entry.id   AF-A0A537KID0-F1
#
_cell.length_a   1.000
_cell.length_b   1.000
_cell.length_c   1.000
_cell.angle_alpha   90.00
_cell.angle_beta   90.00
_cell.angle_gamma   90.00
#
_symmetry.space_group_name_H-M   'P 1'
#
loop_
_entity.id
_entity.type
_entity.pdbx_description
1 polymer ?
#
loop_
_entity_poly.entity_id
_entity_poly.type
_entity_poly.pdbx_seq_one_letter_code
_entity_poly.pdbx_strand_id
1 'polypeptide(L)'
;MAAYDTVSQAVNGLKERGYTLDFNLKGNSLECQGQNFNPKDFEITEFHRFEGNSDPGDEAVVYAIESKSGVKGVLVNAFGVYSEALSDEMMKKLSFQKN
;
A
#
# COMPACT_ATOMS: atom_id res chain seq x y z
N MET A 1 -5.55 -10.58 -14.15
CA MET A 1 -5.58 -9.41 -13.25
C MET A 1 -7.03 -9.14 -12.88
N ALA A 2 -7.38 -9.13 -11.60
CA ALA A 2 -8.61 -8.45 -11.19
C ALA A 2 -8.36 -6.95 -11.40
N ALA A 3 -9.09 -6.33 -12.31
CA ALA A 3 -9.11 -4.88 -12.46
C ALA A 3 -10.21 -4.36 -11.54
N TYR A 4 -9.84 -3.55 -10.56
CA TYR A 4 -10.79 -2.87 -9.70
C TYR A 4 -11.03 -1.47 -10.25
N ASP A 5 -12.27 -1.01 -10.23
CA ASP A 5 -12.62 0.34 -10.69
C ASP A 5 -12.36 1.38 -9.60
N THR A 6 -12.43 0.99 -8.33
CA THR A 6 -12.29 1.91 -7.18
C THR A 6 -11.39 1.32 -6.10
N VAL A 7 -10.78 2.22 -5.31
CA VAL A 7 -10.00 1.87 -4.11
C VAL A 7 -10.77 0.92 -3.20
N SER A 8 -12.03 1.23 -2.93
CA SER A 8 -12.91 0.40 -2.09
C SER A 8 -13.11 -1.01 -2.63
N GLN A 9 -13.23 -1.17 -3.96
CA GLN A 9 -13.33 -2.50 -4.57
C GLN A 9 -12.02 -3.29 -4.45
N ALA A 10 -10.87 -2.65 -4.66
CA ALA A 10 -9.58 -3.31 -4.48
C ALA A 10 -9.35 -3.75 -3.04
N VAL A 11 -9.63 -2.88 -2.08
CA VAL A 11 -9.52 -3.20 -0.66
C VAL A 11 -10.44 -4.37 -0.30
N ASN A 12 -11.69 -4.37 -0.78
CA ASN A 12 -12.60 -5.49 -0.51
C ASN A 12 -12.15 -6.79 -1.18
N GLY A 13 -11.74 -6.77 -2.44
CA GLY A 13 -11.26 -7.97 -3.13
C GLY A 13 -9.97 -8.54 -2.50
N LEU A 14 -9.08 -7.67 -2.01
CA LEU A 14 -7.91 -8.08 -1.24
C LEU A 14 -8.29 -8.67 0.11
N LYS A 15 -9.28 -8.11 0.82
CA LYS A 15 -9.81 -8.68 2.07
C LYS A 15 -10.37 -10.08 1.86
N GLU A 16 -11.11 -10.32 0.77
CA GLU A 16 -11.61 -11.66 0.42
C GLU A 16 -10.48 -12.66 0.12
N ARG A 17 -9.32 -12.19 -0.33
CA ARG A 17 -8.10 -12.99 -0.53
C ARG A 17 -7.29 -13.21 0.74
N GLY A 18 -7.72 -12.68 1.89
CA GLY A 18 -7.06 -12.82 3.18
C GLY A 18 -6.17 -11.64 3.60
N TYR A 19 -6.13 -10.55 2.84
CA TYR A 19 -5.46 -9.31 3.24
C TYR A 19 -6.41 -8.48 4.11
N THR A 20 -6.66 -8.97 5.32
CA THR A 20 -7.68 -8.41 6.23
C THR A 20 -7.18 -7.23 7.05
N LEU A 21 -5.85 -7.05 7.11
CA LEU A 21 -5.24 -6.03 7.95
C LEU A 21 -5.07 -4.71 7.20
N ASP A 22 -5.04 -3.64 7.96
CA ASP A 22 -4.81 -2.30 7.46
C ASP A 22 -3.42 -1.84 7.90
N PHE A 23 -2.55 -1.61 6.92
CA PHE A 23 -1.23 -1.05 7.12
C PHE A 23 -1.30 0.45 6.90
N ASN A 24 -0.73 1.19 7.84
CA ASN A 24 -0.58 2.63 7.75
C ASN A 24 0.90 2.97 7.60
N LEU A 25 1.18 3.97 6.76
CA LEU A 25 2.53 4.47 6.59
C LEU A 25 2.88 5.38 7.77
N LYS A 26 3.95 5.05 8.50
CA LYS A 26 4.38 5.81 9.67
C LYS A 26 5.86 6.10 9.60
N GLY A 27 6.21 7.28 9.09
CA GLY A 27 7.59 7.68 8.84
C GLY A 27 8.29 6.69 7.91
N ASN A 28 9.21 5.88 8.46
CA ASN A 28 10.05 4.96 7.70
C ASN A 28 9.64 3.47 7.79
N SER A 29 8.46 3.20 8.35
CA SER A 29 7.96 1.83 8.57
C SER A 29 6.45 1.77 8.34
N LEU A 30 5.92 0.56 8.24
CA LEU A 30 4.47 0.33 8.25
C LEU A 30 4.01 0.02 9.67
N GLU A 31 2.96 0.69 10.12
CA GLU A 31 2.28 0.38 11.37
C GLU A 31 1.03 -0.45 11.07
N CYS A 32 0.87 -1.58 11.76
CA CYS A 32 -0.37 -2.35 11.77
C CYS A 32 -0.66 -2.81 13.20
N GLN A 33 -1.84 -2.49 13.72
CA GLN A 33 -2.31 -2.87 15.06
C GLN A 33 -1.30 -2.58 16.20
N GLY A 34 -0.54 -1.48 16.10
CA GLY A 34 0.48 -1.12 17.08
C GLY A 34 1.83 -1.83 16.94
N GLN A 35 2.02 -2.63 15.89
CA GLN A 35 3.31 -3.19 15.50
C GLN A 35 3.90 -2.42 14.31
N ASN A 36 5.20 -2.17 14.35
CA ASN A 36 5.93 -1.54 13.26
C ASN A 36 6.70 -2.60 12.45
N PHE A 37 6.58 -2.53 11.13
CA PHE A 37 7.22 -3.41 10.16
C PHE A 37 8.18 -2.59 9.30
N ASN A 38 9.46 -2.98 9.29
CA ASN A 38 10.44 -2.32 8.43
C ASN A 38 10.26 -2.78 6.98
N PRO A 39 10.71 -1.99 5.98
CA PRO A 39 10.70 -2.38 4.56
C PRO A 39 11.36 -3.73 4.22
N LYS A 40 12.15 -4.27 5.15
CA LYS A 40 12.83 -5.58 5.06
C LYS A 40 12.00 -6.74 5.62
N ASP A 41 11.00 -6.44 6.45
CA ASP A 41 10.13 -7.41 7.12
C ASP A 41 8.86 -7.71 6.33
N PHE A 42 8.60 -6.98 5.24
CA PHE A 42 7.46 -7.20 4.36
C PHE A 42 7.81 -7.11 2.88
N GLU A 43 6.92 -7.65 2.08
CA GLU A 43 6.96 -7.64 0.63
C GLU A 43 5.61 -7.20 0.09
N ILE A 44 5.64 -6.45 -1.01
CA ILE A 44 4.45 -5.99 -1.69
C ILE A 44 4.18 -7.01 -2.79
N THR A 45 3.09 -7.74 -2.67
CA THR A 45 2.73 -8.82 -3.58
C THR A 45 1.94 -8.32 -4.79
N GLU A 46 1.20 -7.23 -4.61
CA GLU A 46 0.33 -6.66 -5.65
C GLU A 46 0.14 -5.16 -5.39
N PHE A 47 -0.11 -4.37 -6.43
CA PHE A 47 -0.50 -2.97 -6.28
C PHE A 47 -1.52 -2.58 -7.35
N HIS A 48 -2.37 -1.62 -7.02
CA HIS A 48 -3.40 -1.07 -7.88
C HIS A 48 -3.38 0.45 -7.79
N ARG A 49 -3.06 1.13 -8.90
CA ARG A 49 -3.12 2.59 -8.99
C ARG A 49 -4.48 3.00 -9.51
N PHE A 50 -5.09 3.96 -8.84
CA PHE A 50 -6.35 4.57 -9.16
C PHE A 50 -6.10 6.03 -9.45
N GLU A 51 -6.48 6.44 -10.64
CA GLU A 51 -6.51 7.84 -11.03
C GLU A 51 -7.88 8.35 -10.61
N GLY A 52 -7.93 9.29 -9.66
CA GLY A 52 -9.17 9.77 -9.08
C GLY A 52 -10.14 10.24 -10.16
N ASN A 53 -11.39 9.77 -10.09
CA ASN A 53 -12.43 10.11 -11.06
C ASN A 53 -12.91 11.57 -10.96
N SER A 54 -12.53 12.30 -9.90
CA SER A 54 -13.08 13.62 -9.57
C SER A 54 -12.05 14.74 -9.49
N ASP A 55 -10.77 14.45 -9.23
CA ASP A 55 -9.73 15.47 -9.20
C ASP A 55 -8.43 14.88 -9.78
N PRO A 56 -7.79 15.54 -10.77
CA PRO A 56 -6.52 15.08 -11.35
C PRO A 56 -5.33 15.09 -10.36
N GLY A 57 -5.55 15.55 -9.12
CA GLY A 57 -4.59 15.43 -8.01
C GLY A 57 -4.89 14.31 -7.00
N ASP A 58 -6.02 13.60 -7.14
CA ASP A 58 -6.45 12.55 -6.20
C ASP A 58 -6.03 11.16 -6.73
N GLU A 59 -4.72 10.94 -6.80
CA GLU A 59 -4.20 9.62 -7.15
C GLU A 59 -4.10 8.76 -5.91
N ALA A 60 -4.62 7.53 -5.95
CA ALA A 60 -4.51 6.59 -4.85
C ALA A 60 -3.86 5.30 -5.33
N VAL A 61 -2.97 4.72 -4.52
CA VAL A 61 -2.36 3.43 -4.79
C VAL A 61 -2.66 2.50 -3.63
N VAL A 62 -3.29 1.36 -3.93
CA VAL A 62 -3.54 0.29 -2.97
C VAL A 62 -2.46 -0.76 -3.15
N TYR A 63 -1.67 -1.00 -2.11
CA TYR A 63 -0.64 -2.03 -2.06
C TYR A 63 -1.14 -3.21 -1.23
N ALA A 64 -1.03 -4.43 -1.76
CA ALA A 64 -1.20 -5.65 -1.01
C ALA A 64 0.15 -6.07 -0.43
N ILE A 65 0.20 -6.19 0.89
CA ILE A 65 1.44 -6.37 1.64
C ILE A 65 1.37 -7.68 2.41
N GLU A 66 2.45 -8.45 2.33
CA GLU A 66 2.65 -9.68 3.08
C GLU A 66 3.95 -9.55 3.89
N SER A 67 3.85 -9.72 5.21
CA SER A 67 5.03 -9.80 6.07
C SER A 67 5.67 -11.18 5.98
N LYS A 68 6.97 -11.24 6.26
CA LYS A 68 7.71 -12.50 6.39
C LYS A 68 7.15 -13.42 7.47
N SER A 69 6.42 -12.87 8.43
CA SER A 69 5.75 -13.61 9.50
C SER A 69 4.37 -14.14 9.08
N GLY A 70 3.96 -13.96 7.81
CA GLY A 70 2.67 -14.40 7.27
C GLY A 70 1.51 -13.42 7.49
N VAL A 71 1.79 -12.20 7.94
CA VAL A 71 0.79 -11.17 8.20
C VAL A 71 0.41 -10.49 6.89
N LYS A 72 -0.86 -10.54 6.50
CA LYS A 72 -1.34 -9.98 5.23
C LYS A 72 -2.27 -8.80 5.45
N GLY A 73 -2.05 -7.73 4.70
CA GLY A 73 -2.85 -6.52 4.80
C GLY A 73 -2.73 -5.62 3.58
N VAL A 74 -3.46 -4.53 3.62
CA VAL A 74 -3.54 -3.54 2.56
C VAL A 74 -2.99 -2.22 3.06
N LEU A 75 -2.24 -1.52 2.23
CA LEU A 75 -1.80 -0.15 2.45
C LEU A 75 -2.43 0.71 1.37
N VAL A 76 -3.21 1.71 1.77
CA VAL A 76 -3.76 2.71 0.85
C VAL A 76 -2.92 3.98 0.96
N ASN A 77 -2.27 4.37 -0.12
CA ASN A 77 -1.45 5.57 -0.20
C ASN A 77 -2.06 6.57 -1.18
N ALA A 78 -2.54 7.72 -0.69
CA ALA A 78 -2.98 8.83 -1.54
C ALA A 78 -1.74 9.62 -1.99
N PHE A 79 -1.35 9.43 -3.26
CA PHE A 79 -0.29 10.18 -3.91
C PHE A 79 -0.81 11.60 -4.15
N GLY A 80 -0.42 12.56 -3.31
CA GLY A 80 -0.82 13.96 -3.53
C GLY A 80 -0.41 14.96 -2.47
N VAL A 81 -0.33 14.58 -1.19
CA VAL A 81 -0.19 15.61 -0.13
C VAL A 81 0.82 15.25 0.98
N TYR A 82 1.21 13.99 1.11
CA TYR A 82 2.12 13.54 2.17
C TYR A 82 3.39 12.94 1.57
N SER A 83 4.19 13.77 0.89
CA SER A 83 5.63 13.55 0.76
C SER A 83 6.34 13.89 2.09
N GLU A 84 5.77 13.47 3.23
CA GLU A 84 6.54 13.38 4.45
C GLU A 84 7.74 12.49 4.15
N ALA A 85 8.92 12.93 4.57
CA ALA A 85 10.22 12.42 4.14
C ALA A 85 10.37 10.90 4.37
N LEU A 86 9.86 10.10 3.44
CA LEU A 86 10.06 8.67 3.41
C LEU A 86 11.55 8.41 3.24
N SER A 87 12.09 7.49 4.02
CA SER A 87 13.45 7.01 3.79
C SER A 87 13.60 6.46 2.38
N ASP A 88 14.80 6.60 1.84
CA ASP A 88 15.19 6.09 0.53
C ASP A 88 14.81 4.60 0.33
N GLU A 89 14.89 3.80 1.40
CA GLU A 89 14.46 2.38 1.39
C GLU A 89 12.95 2.22 1.19
N MET A 90 12.13 3.00 1.91
CA MET A 90 10.67 2.99 1.76
C MET A 90 10.26 3.54 0.40
N MET A 91 10.88 4.64 -0.03
CA MET A 91 10.70 5.15 -1.38
C MET A 91 11.04 4.08 -2.40
N LYS A 92 12.21 3.45 -2.38
CA LYS A 92 12.55 2.39 -3.35
C LYS A 92 11.56 1.22 -3.33
N LYS A 93 11.08 0.83 -2.14
CA LYS A 93 10.09 -0.25 -1.99
C LYS A 93 8.73 0.13 -2.60
N LEU A 94 8.30 1.39 -2.46
CA LEU A 94 7.01 1.90 -2.94
C LEU A 94 7.05 2.50 -4.35
N SER A 95 8.22 2.94 -4.82
CA SER A 95 8.43 3.68 -6.07
C SER A 95 8.54 2.79 -7.30
N PHE A 96 8.33 1.47 -7.14
CA PHE A 96 8.35 0.45 -8.20
C PHE A 96 8.93 0.93 -9.53
N GLN A 97 10.26 1.04 -9.61
CA GLN A 97 10.91 1.14 -10.92
C GLN A 97 10.68 -0.19 -11.61
N LYS A 98 9.82 -0.14 -12.62
CA LYS A 98 9.79 -1.09 -13.73
C LYS A 98 11.23 -1.15 -14.28
N ASN A 99 11.95 -2.22 -13.97
CA ASN A 99 13.24 -2.50 -14.59
C ASN A 99 13.03 -2.97 -16.03
#